data_AF-A0A257QI28-F1
#
_entry.id   AF-A0A257QI28-F1
#
_cell.length_a   1.000
_cell.length_b   1.000
_cell.length_c   1.000
_cell.angle_alpha   90.00
_cell.angle_beta   90.00
_cell.angle_gamma   90.00
#
_symmetry.space_group_name_H-M   'P 1'
#
loop_
_entity.id
_entity.type
_entity.pdbx_description
1 polymer ?
#
loop_
_entity_poly.entity_id
_entity_poly.type
_entity_poly.pdbx_seq_one_letter_code
_entity_poly.pdbx_strand_id
1 'polypeptide(L)'
;MSEVATFVMPVSQFEFNESAYECVIYCIVQCRFMAPPGQTPTATPEQIDQLADAWYAKLEGSYAASNTNGMSLEAAYAALDGLGISYIKMPEINSTSAHASDIANVKAMLAKGYPVIICGAESGFYDVGLGDIVPYTWPPSGNHCIIASGVAPSGNLLVHDMANVGHGLIPGATREYDITRMYLVSGTAVIPQWIGEDVSVQITDPVIQQYFNIVNGNCLQRKDTGVMMGSGITAFYLKYGGTGILRLPETNEIAVNAQKYPGVVYVVMEGEIIVWDPNRLLDNPPSTEGAYLMHIGSGLGQQLIAGALAQKEQALQSALQTIVTTAQQALRV
;
A
#
# COMPACT_ATOMS: atom_id res chain seq x y z
N MET A 1 -10.58 13.26 -18.92
CA MET A 1 -9.25 12.77 -18.46
C MET A 1 -9.11 11.33 -18.90
N SER A 2 -7.92 10.91 -19.30
CA SER A 2 -7.63 9.49 -19.49
C SER A 2 -7.66 8.76 -18.16
N GLU A 3 -7.59 7.43 -18.20
CA GLU A 3 -7.43 6.61 -16.99
C GLU A 3 -6.14 6.97 -16.25
N VAL A 4 -6.18 6.85 -14.93
CA VAL A 4 -5.08 7.19 -14.00
C VAL A 4 -4.14 6.02 -13.72
N ALA A 5 -4.50 4.84 -14.21
CA ALA A 5 -3.72 3.61 -14.14
C ALA A 5 -4.07 2.70 -15.33
N THR A 6 -3.21 1.72 -15.60
CA THR A 6 -3.51 0.61 -16.52
C THR A 6 -3.70 -0.66 -15.70
N PHE A 7 -4.73 -1.44 -16.04
CA PHE A 7 -5.18 -2.59 -15.25
C PHE A 7 -5.05 -3.90 -16.03
N VAL A 8 -4.90 -5.03 -15.33
CA VAL A 8 -4.79 -6.36 -15.95
C VAL A 8 -6.13 -6.72 -16.57
N MET A 9 -6.15 -7.22 -17.81
CA MET A 9 -7.39 -7.62 -18.47
C MET A 9 -7.18 -8.85 -19.36
N PRO A 10 -8.22 -9.68 -19.57
CA PRO A 10 -9.52 -9.66 -18.90
C PRO A 10 -9.45 -10.17 -17.46
N VAL A 11 -10.29 -9.67 -16.56
CA VAL A 11 -10.41 -10.19 -15.19
C VAL A 11 -11.88 -10.33 -14.85
N SER A 12 -12.31 -11.55 -14.53
CA SER A 12 -13.67 -11.92 -14.12
C SER A 12 -13.64 -12.31 -12.65
N GLN A 13 -14.63 -11.90 -11.87
CA GLN A 13 -14.83 -12.43 -10.51
C GLN A 13 -15.69 -13.71 -10.50
N PHE A 14 -16.16 -14.16 -11.67
CA PHE A 14 -17.01 -15.33 -11.78
C PHE A 14 -16.22 -16.48 -12.40
N GLU A 15 -15.89 -17.44 -11.55
CA GLU A 15 -15.23 -18.68 -11.92
C GLU A 15 -16.01 -19.89 -11.39
N PHE A 16 -15.68 -21.07 -11.92
CA PHE A 16 -16.43 -22.28 -11.61
C PHE A 16 -16.18 -22.77 -10.18
N ASN A 17 -17.26 -22.93 -9.40
CA ASN A 17 -17.25 -23.31 -7.98
C ASN A 17 -16.75 -22.23 -7.00
N GLU A 18 -16.65 -20.99 -7.44
CA GLU A 18 -16.18 -19.87 -6.62
C GLU A 18 -17.32 -18.91 -6.24
N SER A 19 -17.08 -18.08 -5.23
CA SER A 19 -18.09 -17.18 -4.70
C SER A 19 -18.30 -16.02 -5.67
N ALA A 20 -19.56 -15.77 -6.03
CA ALA A 20 -19.95 -14.63 -6.84
C ALA A 20 -19.85 -13.27 -6.10
N TYR A 21 -19.54 -13.29 -4.80
CA TYR A 21 -19.63 -12.14 -3.90
C TYR A 21 -18.26 -11.49 -3.60
N GLU A 22 -17.25 -11.77 -4.41
CA GLU A 22 -15.85 -11.38 -4.18
C GLU A 22 -15.48 -10.01 -4.78
N CYS A 23 -16.46 -9.24 -5.24
CA CYS A 23 -16.25 -7.97 -5.96
C CYS A 23 -15.26 -7.00 -5.28
N VAL A 24 -15.31 -6.88 -3.95
CA VAL A 24 -14.42 -5.99 -3.19
C VAL A 24 -12.97 -6.48 -3.25
N ILE A 25 -12.71 -7.77 -3.02
CA ILE A 25 -11.34 -8.27 -3.01
C ILE A 25 -10.73 -8.27 -4.41
N TYR A 26 -11.54 -8.54 -5.44
CA TYR A 26 -11.11 -8.43 -6.83
C TYR A 26 -10.71 -7.00 -7.16
N CYS A 27 -11.47 -5.98 -6.71
CA CYS A 27 -11.09 -4.58 -6.87
C CYS A 27 -9.74 -4.26 -6.19
N ILE A 28 -9.52 -4.78 -4.98
CA ILE A 28 -8.30 -4.55 -4.20
C ILE A 28 -7.09 -5.21 -4.89
N VAL A 29 -7.20 -6.48 -5.27
CA VAL A 29 -6.11 -7.23 -5.91
C VAL A 29 -5.80 -6.68 -7.30
N GLN A 30 -6.81 -6.26 -8.04
CA GLN A 30 -6.64 -5.57 -9.32
C GLN A 30 -5.85 -4.26 -9.15
N CYS A 31 -6.13 -3.50 -8.10
CA CYS A 31 -5.33 -2.33 -7.70
C CYS A 31 -3.92 -2.68 -7.18
N ARG A 32 -3.65 -3.91 -6.73
CA ARG A 32 -2.29 -4.34 -6.34
C ARG A 32 -1.35 -4.44 -7.54
N PHE A 33 -1.89 -4.83 -8.68
CA PHE A 33 -1.15 -5.17 -9.90
C PHE A 33 -1.31 -4.16 -11.03
N MET A 34 -2.03 -3.07 -10.81
CA MET A 34 -2.10 -1.96 -11.76
C MET A 34 -0.70 -1.40 -12.07
N ALA A 35 -0.57 -0.79 -13.24
CA ALA A 35 0.66 -0.17 -13.73
C ALA A 35 0.44 1.31 -14.05
N PRO A 36 1.53 2.10 -14.18
CA PRO A 36 1.43 3.48 -14.64
C PRO A 36 0.64 3.57 -15.96
N PRO A 37 -0.10 4.67 -16.21
CA PRO A 37 -0.80 4.87 -17.46
C PRO A 37 0.09 4.63 -18.68
N GLY A 38 -0.36 3.73 -19.56
CA GLY A 38 0.36 3.38 -20.79
C GLY A 38 1.46 2.32 -20.61
N GLN A 39 1.63 1.78 -19.40
CA GLN A 39 2.50 0.63 -19.15
C GLN A 39 1.69 -0.64 -18.97
N THR A 40 2.25 -1.78 -19.36
CA THR A 40 1.60 -3.08 -19.21
C THR A 40 1.75 -3.58 -17.76
N PRO A 41 0.64 -3.92 -17.08
CA PRO A 41 0.65 -4.64 -15.82
C PRO A 41 1.46 -5.94 -15.88
N THR A 42 2.15 -6.28 -14.80
CA THR A 42 3.04 -7.46 -14.79
C THR A 42 2.34 -8.76 -14.41
N ALA A 43 1.11 -8.68 -13.87
CA ALA A 43 0.36 -9.85 -13.46
C ALA A 43 -0.54 -10.40 -14.57
N THR A 44 -0.83 -11.69 -14.49
CA THR A 44 -1.86 -12.34 -15.31
C THR A 44 -3.22 -12.30 -14.61
N PRO A 45 -4.33 -12.51 -15.36
CA PRO A 45 -5.65 -12.68 -14.76
C PRO A 45 -5.71 -13.76 -13.68
N GLU A 46 -5.12 -14.93 -13.95
CA GLU A 46 -5.00 -16.04 -13.00
C GLU A 46 -4.28 -15.66 -11.69
N GLN A 47 -3.27 -14.79 -11.74
CA GLN A 47 -2.57 -14.34 -10.53
C GLN A 47 -3.44 -13.41 -9.68
N ILE A 48 -4.36 -12.68 -10.29
CA ILE A 48 -5.33 -11.86 -9.58
C ILE A 48 -6.38 -12.74 -8.93
N ASP A 49 -6.94 -13.67 -9.69
CA ASP A 49 -7.91 -14.67 -9.24
C ASP A 49 -7.41 -15.42 -8.00
N GLN A 50 -6.29 -16.15 -8.12
CA GLN A 50 -5.71 -16.93 -7.01
C GLN A 50 -5.40 -16.08 -5.76
N LEU A 51 -4.98 -14.83 -5.95
CA LEU A 51 -4.68 -13.95 -4.82
C LEU A 51 -5.97 -13.39 -4.19
N ALA A 52 -7.00 -13.10 -5.00
CA ALA A 52 -8.31 -12.68 -4.51
C ALA A 52 -8.95 -13.78 -3.66
N ASP A 53 -9.01 -15.00 -4.18
CA ASP A 53 -9.53 -16.20 -3.48
C ASP A 53 -8.83 -16.44 -2.15
N ALA A 54 -7.49 -16.37 -2.15
CA ALA A 54 -6.70 -16.60 -0.95
C ALA A 54 -7.00 -15.56 0.14
N TRP A 55 -7.16 -14.30 -0.24
CA TRP A 55 -7.50 -13.24 0.71
C TRP A 55 -8.97 -13.26 1.14
N TYR A 56 -9.88 -13.57 0.21
CA TYR A 56 -11.30 -13.71 0.52
C TYR A 56 -11.52 -14.86 1.50
N ALA A 57 -10.98 -16.05 1.23
CA ALA A 57 -11.10 -17.17 2.17
C ALA A 57 -10.42 -16.91 3.52
N LYS A 58 -9.30 -16.17 3.53
CA LYS A 58 -8.64 -15.79 4.78
C LYS A 58 -9.52 -14.90 5.66
N LEU A 59 -10.30 -13.99 5.07
CA LEU A 59 -11.07 -12.98 5.81
C LEU A 59 -12.54 -13.37 6.01
N GLU A 60 -13.14 -14.04 5.03
CA GLU A 60 -14.56 -14.42 4.97
C GLU A 60 -14.77 -15.94 5.12
N GLY A 61 -13.69 -16.70 5.34
CA GLY A 61 -13.67 -18.10 5.75
C GLY A 61 -13.64 -19.14 4.61
N SER A 62 -14.09 -18.79 3.41
CA SER A 62 -14.07 -19.66 2.21
C SER A 62 -14.30 -18.85 0.93
N TYR A 63 -13.73 -19.25 -0.19
CA TYR A 63 -14.03 -18.70 -1.53
C TYR A 63 -14.99 -19.61 -2.33
N ALA A 64 -15.50 -20.69 -1.73
CA ALA A 64 -16.41 -21.60 -2.41
C ALA A 64 -17.74 -20.92 -2.79
N ALA A 65 -18.37 -21.36 -3.89
CA ALA A 65 -19.65 -20.84 -4.40
C ALA A 65 -20.81 -20.78 -3.39
N SER A 66 -20.75 -21.54 -2.30
CA SER A 66 -21.73 -21.48 -1.21
C SER A 66 -21.57 -20.26 -0.30
N ASN A 67 -20.42 -19.58 -0.32
CA ASN A 67 -20.19 -18.37 0.44
C ASN A 67 -20.85 -17.18 -0.27
N THR A 68 -21.74 -16.49 0.46
CA THR A 68 -22.50 -15.34 -0.06
C THR A 68 -22.35 -14.09 0.82
N ASN A 69 -21.33 -14.09 1.69
CA ASN A 69 -21.16 -13.06 2.72
C ASN A 69 -20.81 -11.68 2.15
N GLY A 70 -20.16 -11.64 0.98
CA GLY A 70 -19.49 -10.43 0.52
C GLY A 70 -18.28 -10.12 1.39
N MET A 71 -17.82 -8.87 1.34
CA MET A 71 -16.71 -8.40 2.18
C MET A 71 -17.07 -7.10 2.87
N SER A 72 -16.87 -7.05 4.19
CA SER A 72 -17.07 -5.83 4.97
C SER A 72 -15.97 -4.79 4.71
N LEU A 73 -16.20 -3.51 5.05
CA LEU A 73 -15.16 -2.48 4.97
C LEU A 73 -13.96 -2.78 5.89
N GLU A 74 -14.20 -3.38 7.05
CA GLU A 74 -13.12 -3.76 7.97
C GLU A 74 -12.22 -4.82 7.34
N ALA A 75 -12.81 -5.87 6.75
CA ALA A 75 -12.08 -6.90 6.01
C ALA A 75 -11.36 -6.31 4.78
N ALA A 76 -12.00 -5.41 4.04
CA ALA A 76 -11.39 -4.71 2.90
C ALA A 76 -10.13 -3.94 3.30
N TYR A 77 -10.16 -3.19 4.42
CA TYR A 77 -8.99 -2.47 4.92
C TYR A 77 -7.90 -3.43 5.41
N ALA A 78 -8.26 -4.54 6.07
CA ALA A 78 -7.30 -5.56 6.45
C ALA A 78 -6.61 -6.21 5.23
N ALA A 79 -7.33 -6.38 4.12
CA ALA A 79 -6.75 -6.86 2.86
C ALA A 79 -5.79 -5.83 2.24
N LEU A 80 -6.16 -4.56 2.18
CA LEU A 80 -5.30 -3.48 1.68
C LEU A 80 -4.00 -3.38 2.49
N ASP A 81 -4.10 -3.35 3.82
CA ASP A 81 -2.95 -3.33 4.73
C ASP A 81 -2.05 -4.56 4.52
N GLY A 82 -2.69 -5.74 4.43
CA GLY A 82 -2.02 -7.02 4.29
C GLY A 82 -1.34 -7.24 2.94
N LEU A 83 -1.81 -6.57 1.89
CA LEU A 83 -1.22 -6.57 0.54
C LEU A 83 -0.17 -5.46 0.36
N GLY A 84 0.04 -4.61 1.38
CA GLY A 84 0.96 -3.48 1.33
C GLY A 84 0.51 -2.41 0.33
N ILE A 85 -0.80 -2.18 0.23
CA ILE A 85 -1.39 -1.18 -0.65
C ILE A 85 -1.67 0.06 0.19
N SER A 86 -1.13 1.20 -0.23
CA SER A 86 -1.46 2.50 0.35
C SER A 86 -2.84 2.98 -0.10
N TYR A 87 -3.63 3.55 0.82
CA TYR A 87 -4.97 4.03 0.52
C TYR A 87 -5.42 5.19 1.41
N ILE A 88 -6.45 5.89 0.95
CA ILE A 88 -7.18 6.92 1.69
C ILE A 88 -8.62 6.41 1.86
N LYS A 89 -9.05 6.27 3.12
CA LYS A 89 -10.46 6.03 3.45
C LYS A 89 -11.27 7.27 3.09
N MET A 90 -12.43 7.09 2.47
CA MET A 90 -13.35 8.19 2.14
C MET A 90 -14.64 8.08 2.97
N PRO A 91 -14.59 8.29 4.30
CA PRO A 91 -15.74 8.11 5.20
C PRO A 91 -16.91 9.05 4.88
N GLU A 92 -16.66 10.12 4.15
CA GLU A 92 -17.67 11.04 3.65
C GLU A 92 -18.61 10.42 2.62
N ILE A 93 -18.21 9.34 1.95
CA ILE A 93 -19.06 8.53 1.08
C ILE A 93 -19.67 7.39 1.92
N ASN A 94 -20.98 7.43 2.13
CA ASN A 94 -21.71 6.44 2.92
C ASN A 94 -23.17 6.33 2.45
N SER A 95 -23.96 5.42 3.04
CA SER A 95 -25.36 5.20 2.63
C SER A 95 -26.30 6.40 2.82
N THR A 96 -25.84 7.47 3.48
CA THR A 96 -26.62 8.68 3.74
C THR A 96 -26.03 9.94 3.11
N SER A 97 -24.88 9.83 2.43
CA SER A 97 -24.22 10.97 1.81
C SER A 97 -24.98 11.46 0.59
N ALA A 98 -24.77 12.73 0.25
CA ALA A 98 -25.39 13.32 -0.92
C ALA A 98 -24.65 12.84 -2.17
N HIS A 99 -25.39 12.18 -3.07
CA HIS A 99 -24.89 11.65 -4.34
C HIS A 99 -23.90 12.59 -5.08
N ALA A 100 -24.27 13.86 -5.24
CA ALA A 100 -23.43 14.84 -5.94
C ALA A 100 -22.07 15.07 -5.26
N SER A 101 -22.04 15.05 -3.92
CA SER A 101 -20.80 15.16 -3.15
C SER A 101 -19.93 13.92 -3.31
N ASP A 102 -20.53 12.73 -3.34
CA ASP A 102 -19.79 11.47 -3.49
C ASP A 102 -19.06 11.41 -4.83
N ILE A 103 -19.76 11.73 -5.92
CA ILE A 103 -19.16 11.82 -7.25
C ILE A 103 -18.07 12.89 -7.31
N ALA A 104 -18.26 14.03 -6.65
CA ALA A 104 -17.23 15.07 -6.57
C ALA A 104 -15.98 14.59 -5.83
N ASN A 105 -16.14 13.86 -4.73
CA ASN A 105 -15.02 13.28 -3.97
C ASN A 105 -14.26 12.23 -4.77
N VAL A 106 -14.96 11.34 -5.49
CA VAL A 106 -14.33 10.36 -6.40
C VAL A 106 -13.51 11.07 -7.48
N LYS A 107 -14.10 12.07 -8.15
CA LYS A 107 -13.39 12.86 -9.18
C LYS A 107 -12.18 13.62 -8.62
N ALA A 108 -12.25 14.10 -7.38
CA ALA A 108 -11.13 14.77 -6.74
C ALA A 108 -9.94 13.84 -6.50
N MET A 109 -10.19 12.56 -6.18
CA MET A 109 -9.13 11.56 -6.03
C MET A 109 -8.55 11.14 -7.38
N LEU A 110 -9.41 10.95 -8.40
CA LEU A 110 -8.97 10.70 -9.77
C LEU A 110 -8.10 11.84 -10.32
N ALA A 111 -8.42 13.09 -10.00
CA ALA A 111 -7.60 14.25 -10.39
C ALA A 111 -6.19 14.24 -9.76
N LYS A 112 -5.99 13.51 -8.66
CA LYS A 112 -4.67 13.27 -8.05
C LYS A 112 -3.95 12.05 -8.62
N GLY A 113 -4.57 11.34 -9.57
CA GLY A 113 -4.06 10.10 -10.13
C GLY A 113 -4.40 8.85 -9.31
N TYR A 114 -5.30 8.95 -8.33
CA TYR A 114 -5.65 7.83 -7.44
C TYR A 114 -6.90 7.12 -7.96
N PRO A 115 -6.82 5.86 -8.42
CA PRO A 115 -8.01 5.10 -8.72
C PRO A 115 -8.82 4.87 -7.44
N VAL A 116 -10.13 4.80 -7.58
CA VAL A 116 -11.03 4.74 -6.42
C VAL A 116 -11.85 3.46 -6.50
N ILE A 117 -11.70 2.60 -5.50
CA ILE A 117 -12.58 1.47 -5.27
C ILE A 117 -13.88 2.03 -4.70
N ILE A 118 -14.99 1.88 -5.42
CA ILE A 118 -16.30 2.38 -5.03
C ILE A 118 -17.28 1.22 -4.89
N CYS A 119 -18.10 1.26 -3.83
CA CYS A 119 -19.24 0.36 -3.69
C CYS A 119 -20.53 1.15 -3.81
N GLY A 120 -21.54 0.57 -4.42
CA GLY A 120 -22.86 1.18 -4.59
C GLY A 120 -23.92 0.15 -4.90
N ALA A 121 -25.18 0.57 -4.94
CA ALA A 121 -26.27 -0.31 -5.35
C ALA A 121 -26.08 -0.75 -6.81
N GLU A 122 -26.16 -2.05 -7.10
CA GLU A 122 -26.06 -2.61 -8.46
C GLU A 122 -27.02 -1.92 -9.43
N SER A 123 -28.21 -1.56 -8.95
CA SER A 123 -29.27 -0.89 -9.70
C SER A 123 -28.90 0.52 -10.14
N GLY A 124 -27.78 1.09 -9.68
CA GLY A 124 -27.26 2.39 -10.07
C GLY A 124 -26.07 2.35 -11.03
N PHE A 125 -25.56 1.16 -11.38
CA PHE A 125 -24.40 1.00 -12.27
C PHE A 125 -24.83 0.85 -13.72
N TYR A 126 -25.17 1.97 -14.34
CA TYR A 126 -25.61 2.01 -15.74
C TYR A 126 -24.44 2.21 -16.70
N ASP A 127 -24.26 1.29 -17.65
CA ASP A 127 -23.26 1.35 -18.70
C ASP A 127 -23.79 2.16 -19.90
N VAL A 128 -23.16 3.31 -20.16
CA VAL A 128 -23.54 4.22 -21.24
C VAL A 128 -23.33 3.57 -22.61
N GLY A 129 -22.27 2.78 -22.76
CA GLY A 129 -21.93 2.10 -24.02
C GLY A 129 -22.89 0.98 -24.41
N LEU A 130 -23.73 0.51 -23.48
CA LEU A 130 -24.79 -0.46 -23.73
C LEU A 130 -26.17 0.16 -23.98
N GLY A 131 -26.24 1.48 -24.15
CA GLY A 131 -27.51 2.19 -24.28
C GLY A 131 -28.12 2.56 -22.93
N ASP A 132 -27.28 2.83 -21.93
CA ASP A 132 -27.67 3.27 -20.60
C ASP A 132 -28.55 2.22 -19.89
N ILE A 133 -27.97 1.04 -19.69
CA ILE A 133 -28.58 -0.10 -18.97
C ILE A 133 -27.64 -0.62 -17.89
N VAL A 134 -28.19 -1.26 -16.85
CA VAL A 134 -27.41 -2.03 -15.90
C VAL A 134 -26.82 -3.26 -16.63
N PRO A 135 -25.50 -3.50 -16.59
CA PRO A 135 -24.85 -4.47 -17.46
C PRO A 135 -24.95 -5.93 -16.98
N TYR A 136 -25.62 -6.17 -15.86
CA TYR A 136 -25.76 -7.48 -15.24
C TYR A 136 -26.89 -8.29 -15.87
N THR A 137 -26.66 -9.58 -16.10
CA THR A 137 -27.67 -10.50 -16.66
C THR A 137 -28.62 -11.05 -15.60
N TRP A 138 -28.41 -10.71 -14.33
CA TRP A 138 -29.29 -11.04 -13.21
C TRP A 138 -30.07 -9.80 -12.73
N PRO A 139 -31.18 -9.99 -12.00
CA PRO A 139 -31.87 -8.87 -11.36
C PRO A 139 -30.96 -8.19 -10.32
N PRO A 140 -30.61 -6.89 -10.49
CA PRO A 140 -29.76 -6.19 -9.55
C PRO A 140 -30.48 -5.98 -8.21
N SER A 141 -29.91 -6.45 -7.11
CA SER A 141 -30.55 -6.44 -5.79
C SER A 141 -29.61 -6.19 -4.61
N GLY A 142 -28.30 -6.13 -4.85
CA GLY A 142 -27.30 -5.91 -3.82
C GLY A 142 -26.48 -4.64 -3.99
N ASN A 143 -25.43 -4.56 -3.18
CA ASN A 143 -24.32 -3.65 -3.44
C ASN A 143 -23.25 -4.39 -4.22
N HIS A 144 -22.57 -3.67 -5.09
CA HIS A 144 -21.45 -4.17 -5.88
C HIS A 144 -20.27 -3.20 -5.82
N CYS A 145 -19.07 -3.72 -6.05
CA CYS A 145 -17.83 -2.97 -5.97
C CYS A 145 -17.13 -2.93 -7.34
N ILE A 146 -16.70 -1.74 -7.76
CA ILE A 146 -16.00 -1.49 -9.01
C ILE A 146 -14.84 -0.52 -8.77
N ILE A 147 -13.92 -0.40 -9.74
CA ILE A 147 -12.83 0.57 -9.70
C ILE A 147 -13.17 1.73 -10.63
N ALA A 148 -13.28 2.94 -10.11
CA ALA A 148 -13.22 4.15 -10.94
C ALA A 148 -11.76 4.44 -11.30
N SER A 149 -11.45 4.45 -12.60
CA SER A 149 -10.11 4.65 -13.15
C SER A 149 -9.92 6.00 -13.83
N GLY A 150 -10.98 6.75 -14.12
CA GLY A 150 -10.86 8.04 -14.81
C GLY A 150 -12.18 8.78 -14.99
N VAL A 151 -12.13 9.88 -15.73
CA VAL A 151 -13.31 10.71 -16.04
C VAL A 151 -13.42 10.89 -17.54
N ALA A 152 -14.45 10.29 -18.15
CA ALA A 152 -14.70 10.37 -19.59
C ALA A 152 -14.93 11.83 -20.05
N PRO A 153 -14.79 12.14 -21.36
CA PRO A 153 -15.08 13.48 -21.89
C PRO A 153 -16.51 13.98 -21.62
N SER A 154 -17.47 13.06 -21.49
CA SER A 154 -18.87 13.34 -21.08
C SER A 154 -19.00 13.82 -19.63
N GLY A 155 -17.96 13.65 -18.82
CA GLY A 155 -17.98 13.88 -17.37
C GLY A 155 -18.38 12.65 -16.55
N ASN A 156 -18.73 11.53 -17.19
CA ASN A 156 -18.98 10.25 -16.52
C ASN A 156 -17.69 9.61 -15.99
N LEU A 157 -17.83 8.58 -15.15
CA LEU A 157 -16.68 7.81 -14.67
C LEU A 157 -16.30 6.73 -15.68
N LEU A 158 -14.99 6.60 -15.91
CA LEU A 158 -14.41 5.40 -16.50
C LEU A 158 -14.21 4.38 -15.38
N VAL A 159 -14.68 3.15 -15.57
CA VAL A 159 -14.69 2.12 -14.54
C VAL A 159 -14.20 0.77 -15.05
N HIS A 160 -13.66 -0.04 -14.15
CA HIS A 160 -13.42 -1.47 -14.33
C HIS A 160 -14.39 -2.24 -13.43
N ASP A 161 -15.22 -3.06 -14.06
CA ASP A 161 -16.22 -3.90 -13.40
C ASP A 161 -15.96 -5.37 -13.74
N MET A 162 -15.43 -6.12 -12.78
CA MET A 162 -15.09 -7.54 -12.94
C MET A 162 -16.34 -8.45 -12.96
N ALA A 163 -17.52 -7.93 -12.61
CA ALA A 163 -18.79 -8.62 -12.74
C ALA A 163 -19.50 -8.31 -14.08
N ASN A 164 -18.94 -7.42 -14.90
CA ASN A 164 -19.52 -7.06 -16.19
C ASN A 164 -19.23 -8.12 -17.26
N VAL A 165 -19.89 -9.26 -17.14
CA VAL A 165 -19.73 -10.45 -17.99
C VAL A 165 -20.86 -10.65 -19.00
N GLY A 166 -21.88 -9.80 -18.95
CA GLY A 166 -23.05 -9.85 -19.83
C GLY A 166 -22.77 -9.34 -21.25
N HIS A 167 -23.72 -9.53 -22.15
CA HIS A 167 -23.76 -8.84 -23.45
C HIS A 167 -22.52 -9.01 -24.36
N GLY A 168 -21.73 -10.06 -24.16
CA GLY A 168 -20.49 -10.30 -24.91
C GLY A 168 -19.34 -9.35 -24.52
N LEU A 169 -19.43 -8.74 -23.34
CA LEU A 169 -18.40 -7.86 -22.82
C LEU A 169 -17.19 -8.64 -22.28
N ILE A 170 -16.06 -7.95 -22.29
CA ILE A 170 -14.81 -8.44 -21.71
C ILE A 170 -14.81 -8.02 -20.23
N PRO A 171 -14.82 -8.96 -19.28
CA PRO A 171 -14.85 -8.64 -17.85
C PRO A 171 -13.65 -7.80 -17.44
N GLY A 172 -13.90 -6.78 -16.61
CA GLY A 172 -12.87 -5.83 -16.17
C GLY A 172 -12.38 -4.87 -17.25
N ALA A 173 -12.93 -4.91 -18.48
CA ALA A 173 -12.65 -3.88 -19.49
C ALA A 173 -13.11 -2.50 -19.04
N THR A 174 -12.38 -1.46 -19.43
CA THR A 174 -12.80 -0.07 -19.15
C THR A 174 -14.16 0.22 -19.79
N ARG A 175 -15.10 0.68 -18.98
CA ARG A 175 -16.45 1.10 -19.39
C ARG A 175 -16.74 2.52 -18.92
N GLU A 176 -17.71 3.18 -19.54
CA GLU A 176 -18.22 4.47 -19.08
C GLU A 176 -19.57 4.26 -18.40
N TYR A 177 -19.68 4.61 -17.11
CA TYR A 177 -20.93 4.48 -16.36
C TYR A 177 -21.58 5.84 -16.07
N ASP A 178 -22.90 5.92 -16.17
CA ASP A 178 -23.69 7.14 -15.94
C ASP A 178 -23.66 7.53 -14.47
N ILE A 179 -22.94 8.61 -14.17
CA ILE A 179 -22.77 9.08 -12.81
C ILE A 179 -24.07 9.56 -12.20
N THR A 180 -25.07 10.00 -12.98
CA THR A 180 -26.32 10.56 -12.44
C THR A 180 -27.22 9.51 -11.78
N ARG A 181 -26.89 8.24 -11.98
CA ARG A 181 -27.63 7.07 -11.47
C ARG A 181 -26.89 6.31 -10.38
N MET A 182 -25.61 6.61 -10.13
CA MET A 182 -24.78 5.87 -9.19
C MET A 182 -25.08 6.21 -7.72
N TYR A 183 -25.68 5.30 -6.96
CA TYR A 183 -25.84 5.48 -5.51
C TYR A 183 -24.71 4.79 -4.76
N LEU A 184 -23.67 5.56 -4.42
CA LEU A 184 -22.49 5.05 -3.72
C LEU A 184 -22.77 4.88 -2.22
N VAL A 185 -22.17 3.85 -1.63
CA VAL A 185 -22.27 3.53 -0.20
C VAL A 185 -20.91 3.47 0.49
N SER A 186 -19.81 3.45 -0.27
CA SER A 186 -18.45 3.63 0.25
C SER A 186 -17.47 3.98 -0.87
N GLY A 187 -16.34 4.58 -0.49
CA GLY A 187 -15.21 4.83 -1.37
C GLY A 187 -13.86 4.64 -0.67
N THR A 188 -12.89 4.12 -1.40
CA THR A 188 -11.50 3.99 -0.97
C THR A 188 -10.59 4.37 -2.11
N ALA A 189 -9.84 5.46 -1.98
CA ALA A 189 -8.86 5.85 -2.99
C ALA A 189 -7.56 5.06 -2.78
N VAL A 190 -7.11 4.34 -3.79
CA VAL A 190 -5.83 3.63 -3.76
C VAL A 190 -4.73 4.58 -4.23
N ILE A 191 -3.64 4.66 -3.49
CA ILE A 191 -2.49 5.47 -3.88
C ILE A 191 -1.52 4.59 -4.68
N PRO A 192 -1.34 4.82 -6.00
CA PRO A 192 -0.47 3.97 -6.80
C PRO A 192 1.00 4.10 -6.37
N GLN A 193 1.70 2.97 -6.32
CA GLN A 193 3.10 2.90 -5.89
C GLN A 193 4.03 3.81 -6.72
N TRP A 194 3.71 4.05 -8.01
CA TRP A 194 4.52 4.87 -8.90
C TRP A 194 4.27 6.38 -8.80
N ILE A 195 3.13 6.80 -8.26
CA ILE A 195 2.91 8.24 -8.08
C ILE A 195 3.89 8.78 -7.04
N GLY A 196 4.42 7.88 -6.19
CA GLY A 196 4.98 8.24 -4.91
C GLY A 196 3.84 8.85 -4.11
N GLU A 197 3.59 8.43 -2.88
CA GLU A 197 2.91 9.41 -2.06
C GLU A 197 3.83 10.65 -2.06
N ASP A 198 3.29 11.85 -1.97
CA ASP A 198 4.03 12.82 -1.18
C ASP A 198 3.97 12.31 0.26
N VAL A 199 4.66 11.19 0.50
CA VAL A 199 4.81 10.48 1.78
C VAL A 199 5.69 11.33 2.69
N SER A 200 6.07 12.53 2.25
CA SER A 200 6.76 13.51 3.04
C SER A 200 5.92 13.85 4.27
N VAL A 201 6.12 13.04 5.31
CA VAL A 201 5.60 13.34 6.62
C VAL A 201 6.42 14.52 7.12
N GLN A 202 5.74 15.56 7.56
CA GLN A 202 6.44 16.70 8.14
C GLN A 202 7.05 16.25 9.46
N ILE A 203 8.19 16.83 9.84
CA ILE A 203 8.79 16.53 11.14
C ILE A 203 7.84 16.85 12.31
N THR A 204 6.86 17.73 12.07
CA THR A 204 5.80 18.12 13.00
C THR A 204 4.54 17.26 12.91
N ASP A 205 4.53 16.22 12.07
CA ASP A 205 3.38 15.33 11.94
C ASP A 205 3.08 14.62 13.29
N PRO A 206 1.81 14.57 13.74
CA PRO A 206 1.44 13.89 14.97
C PRO A 206 1.92 12.44 15.08
N VAL A 207 1.94 11.70 13.95
CA VAL A 207 2.42 10.32 13.91
C VAL A 207 3.92 10.28 14.19
N ILE A 208 4.71 11.18 13.60
CA ILE A 208 6.15 11.31 13.90
C ILE A 208 6.35 11.70 15.37
N GLN A 209 5.59 12.68 15.87
CA GLN A 209 5.67 13.13 17.25
C GLN A 209 5.23 12.08 18.26
N GLN A 210 4.47 11.05 17.87
CA GLN A 210 4.15 9.93 18.75
C GLN A 210 5.42 9.16 19.15
N TYR A 211 6.30 8.89 18.18
CA TYR A 211 7.48 8.04 18.36
C TYR A 211 8.77 8.82 18.65
N PHE A 212 8.86 10.08 18.25
CA PHE A 212 10.10 10.85 18.29
C PHE A 212 10.01 12.16 19.08
N ASN A 213 11.13 12.52 19.71
CA ASN A 213 11.46 13.88 20.09
C ASN A 213 12.21 14.55 18.93
N ILE A 214 11.84 15.78 18.59
CA ILE A 214 12.57 16.59 17.60
C ILE A 214 13.78 17.23 18.31
N VAL A 215 14.99 16.89 17.86
CA VAL A 215 16.24 17.40 18.40
C VAL A 215 16.90 18.29 17.35
N ASN A 216 17.29 19.52 17.72
CA ASN A 216 17.98 20.47 16.84
C ASN A 216 17.29 20.76 15.49
N GLY A 217 15.97 20.56 15.41
CA GLY A 217 15.13 20.90 14.23
C GLY A 217 15.21 19.93 13.05
N ASN A 218 16.25 19.10 12.94
CA ASN A 218 16.45 18.16 11.84
C ASN A 218 16.94 16.78 12.29
N CYS A 219 16.90 16.48 13.58
CA CYS A 219 17.17 15.16 14.12
C CYS A 219 15.93 14.60 14.80
N LEU A 220 15.71 13.31 14.63
CA LEU A 220 14.66 12.55 15.32
C LEU A 220 15.32 11.64 16.35
N GLN A 221 14.91 11.77 17.61
CA GLN A 221 15.29 10.88 18.69
C GLN A 221 14.10 10.04 19.11
N ARG A 222 14.19 8.70 19.01
CA ARG A 222 13.16 7.78 19.50
C ARG A 222 12.92 8.01 20.99
N LYS A 223 11.66 8.14 21.39
CA LYS A 223 11.28 8.39 22.79
C LYS A 223 11.55 7.20 23.71
N ASP A 224 11.42 5.99 23.20
CA ASP A 224 11.55 4.74 23.96
C ASP A 224 13.01 4.31 24.14
N THR A 225 13.82 4.39 23.08
CA THR A 225 15.20 3.89 23.07
C THR A 225 16.25 4.98 23.13
N GLY A 226 15.90 6.24 22.83
CA GLY A 226 16.85 7.34 22.70
C GLY A 226 17.69 7.30 21.43
N VAL A 227 17.45 6.33 20.53
CA VAL A 227 18.12 6.21 19.22
C VAL A 227 17.89 7.47 18.38
N MET A 228 18.97 7.99 17.78
CA MET A 228 18.94 9.21 16.98
C MET A 228 19.28 8.97 15.51
N MET A 229 18.52 9.63 14.63
CA MET A 229 18.86 9.85 13.22
C MET A 229 18.89 11.36 12.97
N GLY A 230 19.76 11.83 12.08
CA GLY A 230 19.91 13.24 11.79
C GLY A 230 19.97 13.60 10.30
N SER A 231 19.89 14.90 10.06
CA SER A 231 20.26 15.57 8.81
C SER A 231 19.70 14.89 7.55
N GLY A 232 20.57 14.40 6.66
CA GLY A 232 20.17 13.80 5.38
C GLY A 232 19.38 12.51 5.53
N ILE A 233 19.66 11.70 6.57
CA ILE A 233 18.89 10.48 6.85
C ILE A 233 17.50 10.85 7.35
N THR A 234 17.37 11.84 8.24
CA THR A 234 16.04 12.32 8.67
C THR A 234 15.24 12.89 7.50
N ALA A 235 15.87 13.68 6.63
CA ALA A 235 15.18 14.24 5.45
C ALA A 235 14.69 13.12 4.50
N PHE A 236 15.52 12.11 4.24
CA PHE A 236 15.13 10.93 3.46
C PHE A 236 14.00 10.16 4.15
N TYR A 237 14.15 9.90 5.45
CA TYR A 237 13.17 9.17 6.24
C TYR A 237 11.79 9.81 6.16
N LEU A 238 11.74 11.13 6.38
CA LEU A 238 10.51 11.90 6.31
C LEU A 238 9.95 11.89 4.88
N LYS A 239 10.78 12.13 3.87
CA LYS A 239 10.38 12.17 2.46
C LYS A 239 9.71 10.87 1.98
N TYR A 240 10.19 9.73 2.43
CA TYR A 240 9.73 8.41 1.97
C TYR A 240 8.86 7.68 3.00
N GLY A 241 8.09 8.42 3.81
CA GLY A 241 6.93 7.84 4.53
C GLY A 241 7.13 7.62 6.02
N GLY A 242 8.29 8.00 6.54
CA GLY A 242 8.63 7.89 7.95
C GLY A 242 8.26 6.52 8.54
N THR A 243 7.44 6.54 9.59
CA THR A 243 7.05 5.33 10.33
C THR A 243 6.14 4.39 9.54
N GLY A 244 5.43 4.89 8.51
CA GLY A 244 4.49 4.09 7.72
C GLY A 244 5.19 3.10 6.79
N ILE A 245 6.31 3.51 6.19
CA ILE A 245 7.05 2.70 5.20
C ILE A 245 8.36 2.19 5.81
N LEU A 246 9.22 3.10 6.26
CA LEU A 246 10.60 2.82 6.66
C LEU A 246 10.72 2.35 8.12
N ARG A 247 9.60 2.31 8.87
CA ARG A 247 9.50 1.83 10.26
C ARG A 247 10.39 2.63 11.24
N LEU A 248 10.69 2.12 12.43
CA LEU A 248 11.48 2.86 13.44
C LEU A 248 13.00 2.56 13.32
N PRO A 249 13.90 3.51 13.66
CA PRO A 249 15.34 3.26 13.67
C PRO A 249 15.75 2.42 14.89
N GLU A 250 16.59 1.42 14.66
CA GLU A 250 17.11 0.50 15.68
C GLU A 250 18.52 0.88 16.15
N THR A 251 19.21 1.74 15.41
CA THR A 251 20.57 2.19 15.74
C THR A 251 20.70 3.70 15.60
N ASN A 252 21.65 4.29 16.33
CA ASN A 252 22.16 5.60 15.94
C ASN A 252 22.80 5.54 14.54
N GLU A 253 23.22 6.68 14.00
CA GLU A 253 24.08 6.72 12.82
C GLU A 253 25.43 6.03 13.10
N ILE A 254 25.77 5.03 12.28
CA ILE A 254 27.00 4.26 12.38
C ILE A 254 27.88 4.62 11.17
N ALA A 255 29.13 5.03 11.42
CA ALA A 255 30.09 5.33 10.36
C ALA A 255 30.51 4.06 9.59
N VAL A 256 30.49 4.12 8.26
CA VAL A 256 31.00 3.05 7.41
C VAL A 256 32.50 3.23 7.21
N ASN A 257 33.33 2.51 7.97
CA ASN A 257 34.80 2.55 7.89
C ASN A 257 35.32 3.98 7.62
N ALA A 258 35.37 4.80 8.67
CA ALA A 258 35.65 6.23 8.56
C ALA A 258 36.97 6.58 7.83
N GLN A 259 37.94 5.67 7.82
CA GLN A 259 39.19 5.82 7.09
C GLN A 259 39.02 5.64 5.57
N LYS A 260 38.15 4.70 5.16
CA LYS A 260 37.91 4.39 3.75
C LYS A 260 36.80 5.23 3.13
N TYR A 261 35.74 5.51 3.88
CA TYR A 261 34.56 6.27 3.43
C TYR A 261 34.24 7.41 4.40
N PRO A 262 35.04 8.48 4.41
CA PRO A 262 34.86 9.58 5.35
C PRO A 262 33.51 10.28 5.13
N GLY A 263 32.76 10.45 6.22
CA GLY A 263 31.45 11.11 6.21
C GLY A 263 30.27 10.23 5.78
N VAL A 264 30.51 8.96 5.51
CA VAL A 264 29.48 7.99 5.14
C VAL A 264 28.95 7.29 6.39
N VAL A 265 27.65 7.35 6.61
CA VAL A 265 26.98 6.75 7.79
C VAL A 265 25.74 5.97 7.36
N TYR A 266 25.28 5.06 8.21
CA TYR A 266 24.03 4.34 8.00
C TYR A 266 23.23 4.22 9.29
N VAL A 267 21.92 4.03 9.15
CA VAL A 267 20.98 3.73 10.23
C VAL A 267 20.26 2.44 9.87
N VAL A 268 20.27 1.48 10.80
CA VAL A 268 19.45 0.28 10.70
C VAL A 268 18.04 0.63 11.15
N MET A 269 17.06 0.35 10.32
CA MET A 269 15.63 0.45 10.61
C MET A 269 15.07 -0.93 10.93
N GLU A 270 13.85 -1.02 11.46
CA GLU A 270 13.19 -2.32 11.73
C GLU A 270 13.05 -3.21 10.48
N GLY A 271 12.99 -2.64 9.26
CA GLY A 271 12.87 -3.40 8.01
C GLY A 271 14.00 -3.20 6.99
N GLU A 272 14.81 -2.16 7.12
CA GLU A 272 15.65 -1.64 6.03
C GLU A 272 16.94 -0.98 6.58
N ILE A 273 17.85 -0.58 5.69
CA ILE A 273 19.01 0.24 6.06
C ILE A 273 19.04 1.48 5.18
N ILE A 274 19.02 2.66 5.84
CA ILE A 274 19.20 3.95 5.17
C ILE A 274 20.67 4.32 5.28
N VAL A 275 21.29 4.66 4.16
CA VAL A 275 22.68 5.12 4.07
C VAL A 275 22.70 6.58 3.68
N TRP A 276 23.56 7.35 4.33
CA TRP A 276 24.00 8.67 3.87
C TRP A 276 25.40 8.56 3.29
N ASP A 277 25.48 8.69 1.98
CA ASP A 277 26.71 8.67 1.18
C ASP A 277 26.64 9.79 0.12
N PRO A 278 26.84 11.06 0.54
CA PRO A 278 26.64 12.22 -0.33
C PRO A 278 27.63 12.28 -1.49
N ASN A 279 28.76 11.60 -1.35
CA ASN A 279 29.82 11.54 -2.36
C ASN A 279 29.78 10.25 -3.19
N ARG A 280 28.83 9.35 -2.94
CA ARG A 280 28.63 8.08 -3.68
C ARG A 280 29.87 7.19 -3.68
N LEU A 281 30.51 7.05 -2.52
CA LEU A 281 31.72 6.27 -2.35
C LEU A 281 31.45 4.77 -2.12
N LEU A 282 30.27 4.41 -1.62
CA LEU A 282 29.86 3.03 -1.35
C LEU A 282 29.15 2.40 -2.54
N ASP A 283 28.10 3.08 -3.00
CA ASP A 283 27.25 2.65 -4.09
C ASP A 283 27.07 3.84 -5.04
N ASN A 284 26.73 3.55 -6.29
CA ASN A 284 26.38 4.57 -7.26
C ASN A 284 24.89 4.40 -7.61
N PRO A 285 24.00 4.64 -6.63
CA PRO A 285 22.59 4.36 -6.82
C PRO A 285 22.03 5.25 -7.94
N PRO A 286 20.94 4.80 -8.60
CA PRO A 286 20.32 5.56 -9.67
C PRO A 286 19.69 6.89 -9.19
N SER A 287 19.56 7.14 -7.88
CA SER A 287 19.03 8.40 -7.35
C SER A 287 20.06 9.54 -7.45
N THR A 288 19.59 10.79 -7.51
CA THR A 288 20.44 12.00 -7.43
C THR A 288 20.74 12.41 -5.97
N GLU A 289 20.19 11.71 -4.99
CA GLU A 289 20.22 12.09 -3.57
C GLU A 289 21.45 11.55 -2.85
N GLY A 290 21.83 12.17 -1.72
CA GLY A 290 22.91 11.67 -0.85
C GLY A 290 22.48 10.56 0.10
N ALA A 291 21.17 10.33 0.26
CA ALA A 291 20.62 9.23 1.06
C ALA A 291 19.90 8.21 0.17
N TYR A 292 19.95 6.93 0.54
CA TYR A 292 19.24 5.84 -0.16
C TYR A 292 19.06 4.60 0.71
N LEU A 293 18.16 3.70 0.28
CA LEU A 293 18.03 2.35 0.82
C LEU A 293 19.14 1.46 0.27
N MET A 294 19.95 0.91 1.17
CA MET A 294 21.09 0.08 0.77
C MET A 294 20.66 -1.32 0.32
N HIS A 295 21.21 -1.77 -0.80
CA HIS A 295 21.02 -3.13 -1.28
C HIS A 295 21.63 -4.15 -0.30
N ILE A 296 20.79 -5.02 0.26
CA ILE A 296 21.21 -6.05 1.22
C ILE A 296 21.58 -7.40 0.57
N GLY A 297 21.19 -7.60 -0.69
CA GLY A 297 21.36 -8.87 -1.40
C GLY A 297 22.79 -9.18 -1.85
N SER A 298 23.72 -8.22 -1.79
CA SER A 298 25.12 -8.45 -2.11
C SER A 298 26.04 -7.34 -1.58
N GLY A 299 27.34 -7.59 -1.59
CA GLY A 299 28.36 -6.56 -1.36
C GLY A 299 28.38 -6.00 0.06
N LEU A 300 28.50 -4.68 0.17
CA LEU A 300 28.75 -4.00 1.44
C LEU A 300 27.53 -3.98 2.36
N GLY A 301 26.31 -3.95 1.82
CA GLY A 301 25.10 -4.07 2.63
C GLY A 301 25.03 -5.37 3.41
N GLN A 302 25.37 -6.49 2.75
CA GLN A 302 25.45 -7.80 3.38
C GLN A 302 26.54 -7.84 4.48
N GLN A 303 27.70 -7.23 4.24
CA GLN A 303 28.78 -7.16 5.22
C GLN A 303 28.41 -6.32 6.46
N LEU A 304 27.72 -5.19 6.25
CA LEU A 304 27.28 -4.33 7.34
C LEU A 304 26.22 -5.01 8.21
N ILE A 305 25.27 -5.72 7.59
CA ILE A 305 24.29 -6.54 8.33
C ILE A 305 24.99 -7.65 9.10
N ALA A 306 25.90 -8.39 8.46
CA ALA A 306 26.65 -9.46 9.12
C ALA A 306 27.45 -8.93 10.31
N GLY A 307 28.09 -7.76 10.17
CA GLY A 307 28.82 -7.10 11.25
C GLY A 307 27.91 -6.67 12.40
N ALA A 308 26.76 -6.06 12.11
CA ALA A 308 25.78 -5.66 13.12
C ALA A 308 25.19 -6.87 13.87
N LEU A 309 24.88 -7.96 13.14
CA LEU A 309 24.41 -9.21 13.74
C LEU A 309 25.48 -9.84 14.65
N ALA A 310 26.73 -9.89 14.21
CA ALA A 310 27.84 -10.40 15.02
C ALA A 310 28.03 -9.58 16.32
N GLN A 311 27.88 -8.26 16.27
CA GLN A 311 27.92 -7.41 17.46
C GLN A 311 26.76 -7.70 18.42
N LYS A 312 25.53 -7.83 17.91
CA LYS A 312 24.37 -8.22 18.73
C LYS A 312 24.55 -9.59 19.37
N GLU A 313 25.06 -10.56 18.62
CA GLU A 313 25.37 -11.90 19.13
C GLU A 313 26.39 -11.84 20.27
N GLN A 314 27.48 -11.08 20.10
CA GLN A 314 28.50 -10.92 21.13
C GLN A 314 27.95 -10.24 22.40
N ALA A 315 27.08 -9.23 22.25
CA ALA A 315 26.41 -8.57 23.37
C ALA A 315 25.50 -9.55 24.15
N LEU A 316 24.73 -10.38 23.43
CA LEU A 316 23.87 -11.39 24.03
C LEU A 316 24.67 -12.45 24.79
N GLN A 317 25.77 -12.94 24.19
CA GLN A 317 26.68 -13.89 24.84
C GLN A 317 27.26 -13.31 26.14
N SER A 318 27.64 -12.02 26.13
CA SER A 318 28.16 -11.33 27.31
C SER A 318 27.11 -11.16 28.42
N ALA A 319 25.88 -10.82 28.05
CA ALA A 319 24.76 -10.71 28.99
C ALA A 319 24.43 -12.07 29.62
N LEU A 320 24.37 -13.14 28.81
CA LEU A 320 24.12 -14.49 29.29
C LEU A 320 25.20 -14.95 30.27
N GLN A 321 26.47 -14.70 29.95
CA GLN A 321 27.58 -15.03 30.83
C GLN A 321 27.45 -14.34 32.20
N THR A 322 27.01 -13.08 32.21
CA THR A 322 26.78 -12.32 33.45
C THR A 322 25.66 -12.94 34.29
N ILE A 323 24.56 -13.35 33.67
CA ILE A 323 23.44 -14.02 34.35
C ILE A 323 23.90 -15.35 34.95
N VAL A 324 24.61 -16.18 34.19
CA VAL A 324 25.13 -17.48 34.64
C VAL A 324 26.05 -17.30 35.84
N THR A 325 26.98 -16.35 35.78
CA THR A 325 27.89 -16.07 36.90
C THR A 325 27.14 -15.61 38.15
N THR A 326 26.13 -14.75 37.99
CA THR A 326 25.30 -14.26 39.11
C THR A 326 24.52 -15.42 39.77
N ALA A 327 23.90 -16.29 38.97
CA ALA A 327 23.16 -17.45 39.47
C ALA A 327 24.05 -18.45 40.22
N GLN A 328 25.26 -18.70 39.69
CA GLN A 328 26.24 -19.57 40.34
C GLN A 328 26.73 -19.02 41.68
N GLN A 329 26.84 -17.70 41.82
CA GLN A 329 27.19 -17.06 43.09
C GLN A 329 26.05 -17.18 44.11
N ALA A 330 24.80 -17.01 43.68
CA ALA A 330 23.63 -17.13 44.55
C ALA A 330 23.43 -18.55 45.11
N LEU A 331 23.76 -19.59 44.34
CA LEU A 331 23.65 -21.00 44.77
C LEU A 331 24.72 -21.45 45.78
N ARG A 332 25.76 -20.64 46.02
CA ARG A 332 26.85 -20.97 46.95
C ARG A 332 26.62 -20.46 48.39
N VAL A 333 25.51 -19.78 48.62
CA VAL A 333 25.08 -19.25 49.93
C VAL A 333 24.04 -20.18 50.53
#